data_AF-A0A957W848-F1
#
_entry.id   AF-A0A957W848-F1
#
_cell.length_a   1.000
_cell.length_b   1.000
_cell.length_c   1.000
_cell.angle_alpha   90.00
_cell.angle_beta   90.00
_cell.angle_gamma   90.00
#
_symmetry.space_group_name_H-M   'P 1'
#
loop_
_entity.id
_entity.type
_entity.pdbx_description
1 polymer ?
#
loop_
_entity_poly.entity_id
_entity_poly.type
_entity_poly.pdbx_seq_one_letter_code
_entity_poly.pdbx_strand_id
1 'polypeptide(L)'
;MITAALSPLVLADRPWLNIALICPITMAPNRYGIVAMGEKRNGESFSFGEIALCNSLVRQLDTIEQIIHVRCSRTYYLEAAQMQENVLRGMEEKEITSNDQILNHWEYQDTPLAIRVLGPLQVFRQGELVSEMDWGSEKAKILLAYLLWKGSVGATRAEISEVLWPDRFVEETANVFHVTMHRLRRVLQPGGTGKQRNGYIQCKRKHYYFNADLPHWLDVTTFQQCIKSNHLPDINAAVELFRGPYLDGLTWLLPPEVEIQRRHFERLYVDGLRRLAAHTEGQQSVAYLEKLLLIEPTDEAAYSALVLGHLARGRRDLAQQHIARWQQALIEFEGELSPGIQSIWKKVDGKNGH
;
A
#
# COMPACT_ATOMS: atom_id res chain seq x y z
N MET A 1 -21.15 -11.78 34.74
CA MET A 1 -20.12 -11.73 35.80
C MET A 1 -18.88 -12.44 35.29
N ILE A 2 -17.83 -11.69 34.98
CA ILE A 2 -16.44 -11.91 35.42
C ILE A 2 -15.79 -10.53 35.32
N THR A 3 -15.63 -9.95 36.49
CA THR A 3 -14.85 -8.78 36.84
C THR A 3 -13.37 -9.12 36.62
N ALA A 4 -12.65 -8.28 35.89
CA ALA A 4 -11.21 -8.14 36.05
C ALA A 4 -10.83 -6.67 35.86
N ALA A 5 -11.41 -5.82 36.70
CA ALA A 5 -10.77 -4.57 37.08
C ALA A 5 -9.45 -4.96 37.76
N LEU A 6 -8.33 -4.56 37.19
CA LEU A 6 -7.01 -4.76 37.80
C LEU A 6 -6.98 -4.04 39.16
N SER A 7 -6.53 -4.75 40.19
CA SER A 7 -6.26 -4.18 41.51
C SER A 7 -5.23 -3.03 41.39
N PRO A 8 -5.38 -1.92 42.13
CA PRO A 8 -4.55 -0.71 41.96
C PRO A 8 -3.06 -0.85 42.33
N LEU A 9 -2.56 -2.04 42.67
CA LEU A 9 -1.32 -2.18 43.43
C LEU A 9 -0.02 -2.36 42.62
N VAL A 10 0.00 -2.15 41.30
CA VAL A 10 1.21 -2.37 40.47
C VAL A 10 1.76 -1.10 39.80
N LEU A 11 1.20 0.09 40.07
CA LEU A 11 1.60 1.35 39.42
C LEU A 11 2.12 2.39 40.42
N ALA A 12 3.15 2.02 41.19
CA ALA A 12 3.54 2.75 42.40
C ALA A 12 4.43 3.99 42.23
N ASP A 13 4.80 4.45 41.03
CA ASP A 13 5.63 5.67 40.93
C ASP A 13 5.32 6.56 39.70
N ARG A 14 4.61 7.69 39.98
CA ARG A 14 4.35 8.93 39.17
C ARG A 14 3.24 8.87 38.08
N PRO A 15 2.55 9.97 37.71
CA PRO A 15 1.99 11.14 38.40
C PRO A 15 0.46 11.27 38.15
N TRP A 16 -0.30 10.18 38.29
CA TRP A 16 -1.70 10.09 37.83
C TRP A 16 -2.74 10.23 38.95
N LEU A 17 -2.59 11.22 39.84
CA LEU A 17 -3.64 11.51 40.81
C LEU A 17 -4.90 11.99 40.05
N ASN A 18 -5.99 11.23 40.22
CA ASN A 18 -7.35 11.48 39.71
C ASN A 18 -7.73 10.76 38.40
N ILE A 19 -7.31 9.50 38.20
CA ILE A 19 -7.90 8.64 37.16
C ILE A 19 -9.26 8.12 37.64
N ALA A 20 -10.33 8.39 36.90
CA ALA A 20 -11.69 7.96 37.21
C ALA A 20 -12.21 6.86 36.27
N LEU A 21 -11.55 6.61 35.12
CA LEU A 21 -11.89 5.52 34.22
C LEU A 21 -10.64 4.99 33.49
N ILE A 22 -10.47 3.68 33.46
CA ILE A 22 -9.41 2.99 32.71
C ILE A 22 -10.06 2.05 31.72
N CYS A 23 -9.72 2.19 30.45
CA CYS A 23 -10.11 1.28 29.38
C CYS A 23 -8.84 0.59 28.85
N PRO A 24 -8.64 -0.72 29.11
CA PRO A 24 -7.47 -1.43 28.61
C PRO A 24 -7.56 -1.62 27.10
N ILE A 25 -6.43 -1.46 26.41
CA ILE A 25 -6.26 -1.84 25.01
C ILE A 25 -5.70 -3.26 25.02
N THR A 26 -6.55 -4.25 24.72
CA THR A 26 -6.20 -5.67 24.74
C THR A 26 -6.09 -6.20 23.33
N MET A 27 -4.87 -6.54 22.90
CA MET A 27 -4.65 -7.38 21.73
C MET A 27 -4.60 -8.83 22.20
N ALA A 28 -5.20 -9.77 21.48
CA ALA A 28 -4.85 -11.16 21.67
C ALA A 28 -3.44 -11.37 21.09
N PRO A 29 -2.51 -12.09 21.75
CA PRO A 29 -2.54 -12.60 23.12
C PRO A 29 -1.87 -11.68 24.17
N ASN A 30 -1.38 -10.48 23.82
CA ASN A 30 -0.65 -9.59 24.76
C ASN A 30 -1.25 -8.17 24.92
N ARG A 31 -1.17 -7.61 26.14
CA ARG A 31 -1.67 -6.26 26.48
C ARG A 31 -0.65 -5.18 26.13
N TYR A 32 -1.02 -4.21 25.30
CA TYR A 32 -0.12 -3.17 24.78
C TYR A 32 -0.35 -1.75 25.34
N GLY A 33 -1.50 -1.44 25.95
CA GLY A 33 -1.72 -0.10 26.49
C GLY A 33 -3.00 0.11 27.28
N ILE A 34 -3.17 1.32 27.83
CA ILE A 34 -4.38 1.76 28.53
C ILE A 34 -4.79 3.15 28.06
N VAL A 35 -6.09 3.40 27.94
CA VAL A 35 -6.67 4.75 27.91
C VAL A 35 -7.12 5.06 29.32
N ALA A 36 -6.54 6.09 29.94
CA ALA A 36 -6.92 6.56 31.27
C ALA A 36 -7.58 7.94 31.14
N MET A 37 -8.77 8.08 31.72
CA MET A 37 -9.51 9.34 31.80
C MET A 37 -9.55 9.84 33.24
N GLY A 38 -9.35 11.15 33.38
CA GLY A 38 -9.46 11.82 34.67
C GLY A 38 -10.90 11.97 35.14
N GLU A 39 -11.08 12.51 36.35
CA GLU A 39 -12.40 12.89 36.86
C GLU A 39 -13.13 13.86 35.91
N LYS A 40 -14.46 13.74 35.85
CA LYS A 40 -15.27 14.69 35.09
C LYS A 40 -15.21 16.06 35.75
N ARG A 41 -15.25 17.11 34.92
CA ARG A 41 -15.31 18.51 35.39
C ARG A 41 -16.51 18.80 36.29
N ASN A 42 -17.60 18.04 36.14
CA ASN A 42 -18.80 18.17 36.95
C ASN A 42 -18.76 17.33 38.25
N GLY A 43 -17.67 16.60 38.52
CA GLY A 43 -17.48 15.78 39.72
C GLY A 43 -18.32 14.49 39.75
N GLU A 44 -19.11 14.21 38.72
CA GLU A 44 -19.94 13.00 38.65
C GLU A 44 -19.15 11.80 38.13
N SER A 45 -19.58 10.60 38.52
CA SER A 45 -19.06 9.35 37.97
C SER A 45 -19.41 9.19 36.48
N PHE A 46 -18.61 8.41 35.75
CA PHE A 46 -18.95 8.00 34.40
C PHE A 46 -20.19 7.11 34.39
N SER A 47 -21.18 7.48 33.58
CA SER A 47 -22.38 6.71 33.33
C SER A 47 -22.07 5.49 32.46
N PHE A 48 -22.98 4.52 32.47
CA PHE A 48 -22.86 3.32 31.66
C PHE A 48 -22.73 3.62 30.16
N GLY A 49 -23.47 4.62 29.66
CA GLY A 49 -23.41 5.04 28.25
C GLY A 49 -22.05 5.62 27.86
N GLU A 50 -21.43 6.41 28.73
CA GLU A 50 -20.10 6.99 28.49
C GLU A 50 -19.00 5.92 28.54
N ILE A 51 -19.10 4.97 29.48
CA ILE A 51 -18.19 3.82 29.53
C ILE A 51 -18.32 2.98 28.25
N ALA A 52 -19.54 2.76 27.76
CA ALA A 52 -19.78 2.03 26.51
C ALA A 52 -19.20 2.75 25.29
N LEU A 53 -19.33 4.08 25.21
CA LEU A 53 -18.73 4.91 24.17
C LEU A 53 -17.20 4.84 24.20
N CYS A 54 -16.59 4.93 25.38
CA CYS A 54 -15.14 4.80 25.53
C CYS A 54 -14.63 3.42 25.12
N ASN A 55 -15.34 2.36 25.50
CA ASN A 55 -15.04 1.00 25.05
C ASN A 55 -15.27 0.80 23.54
N SER A 56 -16.15 1.58 22.90
CA SER A 56 -16.32 1.58 21.45
C SER A 56 -15.15 2.27 20.75
N LEU A 57 -14.71 3.42 21.25
CA LEU A 57 -13.54 4.15 20.76
C LEU A 57 -12.26 3.33 20.90
N VAL A 58 -12.06 2.66 22.04
CA VAL A 58 -10.92 1.77 22.25
C VAL A 58 -10.91 0.60 21.26
N ARG A 59 -12.08 0.03 20.93
CA ARG A 59 -12.18 -1.00 19.88
C ARG A 59 -11.86 -0.47 18.48
N GLN A 60 -12.22 0.77 18.19
CA GLN A 60 -11.84 1.40 16.91
C GLN A 60 -10.33 1.65 16.85
N LEU A 61 -9.72 2.09 17.94
CA LEU A 61 -8.26 2.24 18.04
C LEU A 61 -7.54 0.90 17.90
N ASP A 62 -8.06 -0.17 18.51
CA ASP A 62 -7.56 -1.55 18.36
C ASP A 62 -7.64 -2.01 16.89
N THR A 63 -8.73 -1.71 16.20
CA THR A 63 -8.87 -2.04 14.76
C THR A 63 -7.87 -1.26 13.90
N ILE A 64 -7.67 0.03 14.18
CA ILE A 64 -6.71 0.88 13.46
C ILE A 64 -5.28 0.40 13.70
N GLU A 65 -4.96 0.02 14.92
CA GLU A 65 -3.64 -0.46 15.32
C GLU A 65 -3.36 -1.86 14.76
N GLN A 66 -4.34 -2.77 14.73
CA GLN A 66 -4.25 -4.04 13.98
C GLN A 66 -4.05 -3.82 12.48
N ILE A 67 -4.75 -2.85 11.87
CA ILE A 67 -4.54 -2.48 10.47
C ILE A 67 -3.12 -1.93 10.26
N ILE A 68 -2.60 -1.13 11.20
CA ILE A 68 -1.23 -0.60 11.17
C ILE A 68 -0.22 -1.74 11.37
N HIS A 69 -0.45 -2.68 12.28
CA HIS A 69 0.41 -3.83 12.53
C HIS A 69 0.46 -4.76 11.31
N VAL A 70 -0.70 -5.13 10.75
CA VAL A 70 -0.79 -5.89 9.49
C VAL A 70 -0.10 -5.13 8.34
N ARG A 71 -0.24 -3.80 8.28
CA ARG A 71 0.48 -2.96 7.31
C ARG A 71 1.98 -2.99 7.54
N CYS A 72 2.48 -2.80 8.76
CA CYS A 72 3.90 -2.76 9.09
C CYS A 72 4.55 -4.13 8.87
N SER A 73 3.90 -5.24 9.24
CA SER A 73 4.35 -6.59 8.89
C SER A 73 4.40 -6.76 7.37
N ARG A 74 3.38 -6.30 6.62
CA ARG A 74 3.39 -6.34 5.16
C ARG A 74 4.50 -5.48 4.54
N THR A 75 4.77 -4.29 5.08
CA THR A 75 5.89 -3.43 4.63
C THR A 75 7.24 -4.08 4.95
N TYR A 76 7.38 -4.71 6.12
CA TYR A 76 8.57 -5.47 6.50
C TYR A 76 8.80 -6.66 5.57
N TYR A 77 7.74 -7.36 5.15
CA TYR A 77 7.85 -8.41 4.12
C TYR A 77 8.17 -7.86 2.74
N LEU A 78 7.63 -6.71 2.35
CA LEU A 78 8.00 -6.03 1.10
C LEU A 78 9.48 -5.60 1.14
N GLU A 79 9.99 -5.10 2.26
CA GLU A 79 11.40 -4.73 2.42
C GLU A 79 12.32 -5.96 2.50
N ALA A 80 11.93 -7.02 3.20
CA ALA A 80 12.67 -8.27 3.28
C ALA A 80 12.67 -9.02 1.93
N ALA A 81 11.57 -8.98 1.19
CA ALA A 81 11.47 -9.51 -0.15
C ALA A 81 12.20 -8.63 -1.17
N GLN A 82 12.17 -7.31 -1.03
CA GLN A 82 13.00 -6.40 -1.82
C GLN A 82 14.49 -6.62 -1.50
N MET A 83 14.86 -6.94 -0.27
CA MET A 83 16.23 -7.34 0.07
C MET A 83 16.59 -8.70 -0.54
N GLN A 84 15.68 -9.68 -0.53
CA GLN A 84 15.90 -10.97 -1.20
C GLN A 84 15.96 -10.83 -2.72
N GLU A 85 15.09 -10.01 -3.31
CA GLU A 85 15.10 -9.63 -4.72
C GLU A 85 16.36 -8.84 -5.02
N ASN A 86 16.82 -7.92 -4.17
CA ASN A 86 18.09 -7.19 -4.36
C ASN A 86 19.30 -8.11 -4.19
N VAL A 87 19.23 -9.15 -3.36
CA VAL A 87 20.25 -10.20 -3.23
C VAL A 87 20.26 -11.12 -4.46
N LEU A 88 19.08 -11.48 -4.98
CA LEU A 88 18.93 -12.18 -6.27
C LEU A 88 19.39 -11.29 -7.45
N ARG A 89 19.08 -10.00 -7.39
CA ARG A 89 19.43 -8.98 -8.38
C ARG A 89 20.92 -8.66 -8.34
N GLY A 90 21.55 -8.71 -7.16
CA GLY A 90 23.00 -8.67 -6.99
C GLY A 90 23.70 -9.94 -7.51
N MET A 91 22.98 -11.06 -7.63
CA MET A 91 23.43 -12.23 -8.39
C MET A 91 23.17 -12.09 -9.91
N GLU A 92 22.12 -11.37 -10.31
CA GLU A 92 21.81 -10.96 -11.69
C GLU A 92 22.58 -9.72 -12.17
N GLU A 93 23.38 -9.06 -11.34
CA GLU A 93 24.23 -7.91 -11.71
C GLU A 93 25.36 -8.28 -12.69
N LYS A 94 25.44 -9.56 -13.11
CA LYS A 94 26.20 -9.99 -14.30
C LYS A 94 25.42 -9.97 -15.60
N GLU A 95 24.12 -9.67 -15.58
CA GLU A 95 23.21 -9.56 -16.74
C GLU A 95 22.43 -8.24 -16.73
N ILE A 96 23.12 -7.13 -16.42
CA ILE A 96 22.63 -5.76 -16.70
C ILE A 96 22.62 -5.55 -18.21
N THR A 97 21.65 -6.14 -18.92
CA THR A 97 21.39 -5.83 -20.35
C THR A 97 19.91 -5.95 -20.74
N SER A 98 18.99 -6.34 -19.85
CA SER A 98 17.59 -6.64 -20.25
C SER A 98 16.53 -5.63 -19.78
N ASN A 99 16.87 -4.57 -19.03
CA ASN A 99 15.88 -3.57 -18.59
C ASN A 99 15.57 -2.46 -19.62
N ASP A 100 16.34 -2.33 -20.69
CA ASP A 100 16.03 -1.40 -21.79
C ASP A 100 14.92 -1.91 -22.72
N GLN A 101 14.60 -3.22 -22.70
CA GLN A 101 13.53 -3.78 -23.54
C GLN A 101 12.13 -3.59 -22.94
N ILE A 102 12.04 -3.51 -21.62
CA ILE A 102 10.78 -3.40 -20.89
C ILE A 102 10.15 -2.01 -21.12
N LEU A 103 10.95 -0.95 -21.17
CA LEU A 103 10.51 0.42 -21.49
C LEU A 103 10.00 0.59 -22.94
N ASN A 104 10.17 -0.40 -23.82
CA ASN A 104 9.82 -0.30 -25.24
C ASN A 104 8.44 -0.87 -25.59
N HIS A 105 7.73 -1.55 -24.67
CA HIS A 105 6.43 -2.15 -24.99
C HIS A 105 5.24 -1.21 -24.78
N TRP A 106 5.37 -0.17 -23.96
CA TRP A 106 4.29 0.78 -23.70
C TRP A 106 4.52 2.02 -24.56
N GLU A 107 3.53 2.38 -25.39
CA GLU A 107 3.51 3.55 -26.29
C GLU A 107 3.56 4.90 -25.55
N TYR A 108 4.56 5.11 -24.70
CA TYR A 108 4.78 6.38 -24.02
C TYR A 108 5.96 7.18 -24.60
N GLN A 109 6.89 6.56 -25.33
CA GLN A 109 8.09 7.28 -25.79
C GLN A 109 7.79 8.52 -26.63
N ASP A 110 6.63 8.56 -27.30
CA ASP A 110 6.18 9.69 -28.12
C ASP A 110 5.26 10.67 -27.39
N THR A 111 4.89 10.41 -26.13
CA THR A 111 3.98 11.31 -25.39
C THR A 111 4.79 12.32 -24.56
N PRO A 112 4.44 13.62 -24.58
CA PRO A 112 5.24 14.65 -23.93
C PRO A 112 5.35 14.50 -22.39
N LEU A 113 4.41 13.80 -21.74
CA LEU A 113 4.39 13.61 -20.29
C LEU A 113 3.84 12.23 -19.87
N ALA A 114 4.62 11.44 -19.13
CA ALA A 114 4.20 10.17 -18.52
C ALA A 114 4.20 10.35 -17.04
N ILE A 115 3.25 9.69 -16.45
CA ILE A 115 3.15 9.62 -15.02
C ILE A 115 2.93 8.16 -14.64
N ARG A 116 3.75 7.68 -13.71
CA ARG A 116 3.62 6.36 -13.12
C ARG A 116 3.24 6.50 -11.66
N VAL A 117 2.10 5.92 -11.28
CA VAL A 117 1.51 6.00 -9.94
C VAL A 117 1.25 4.62 -9.32
N LEU A 118 1.43 3.52 -10.06
CA LEU A 118 1.42 2.16 -9.51
C LEU A 118 2.84 1.84 -9.00
N GLY A 119 3.07 2.09 -7.71
CA GLY A 119 4.37 2.19 -7.08
C GLY A 119 4.76 3.65 -6.81
N PRO A 120 6.05 3.94 -6.60
CA PRO A 120 6.53 5.29 -6.39
C PRO A 120 6.16 6.23 -7.53
N LEU A 121 5.75 7.46 -7.20
CA LEU A 121 5.42 8.49 -8.18
C LEU A 121 6.65 8.81 -9.02
N GLN A 122 6.57 8.51 -10.32
CA GLN A 122 7.58 8.91 -11.30
C GLN A 122 6.91 9.72 -12.41
N VAL A 123 7.59 10.77 -12.85
CA VAL A 123 7.16 11.60 -13.99
C VAL A 123 8.28 11.56 -15.01
N PHE A 124 7.94 11.33 -16.27
CA PHE A 124 8.85 11.45 -17.38
C PHE A 124 8.37 12.57 -18.30
N ARG A 125 9.29 13.39 -18.80
CA ARG A 125 9.03 14.46 -19.75
C ARG A 125 9.84 14.17 -21.01
N GLN A 126 9.16 14.02 -22.14
CA GLN A 126 9.83 13.65 -23.40
C GLN A 126 10.76 12.42 -23.23
N GLY A 127 10.27 11.41 -22.50
CA GLY A 127 11.05 10.19 -22.18
C GLY A 127 12.08 10.34 -21.06
N GLU A 128 12.42 11.54 -20.60
CA GLU A 128 13.42 11.74 -19.53
C GLU A 128 12.77 11.78 -18.14
N LEU A 129 13.31 11.00 -17.19
CA LEU A 129 12.84 10.99 -15.81
C LEU A 129 13.07 12.35 -15.15
N VAL A 130 12.02 12.92 -14.56
CA VAL A 130 12.10 14.12 -13.72
C VAL A 130 12.85 13.80 -12.44
N SER A 131 14.02 14.42 -12.26
CA SER A 131 14.88 14.19 -11.10
C SER A 131 14.32 14.81 -9.80
N GLU A 132 14.77 14.34 -8.64
CA GLU A 132 14.45 14.97 -7.34
C GLU A 132 14.82 16.46 -7.29
N MET A 133 15.93 16.83 -7.95
CA MET A 133 16.38 18.22 -8.02
C MET A 133 15.40 19.09 -8.82
N ASP A 134 14.84 18.57 -9.92
CA ASP A 134 13.85 19.29 -10.73
C ASP A 134 12.57 19.60 -9.95
N TRP A 135 12.14 18.67 -9.10
CA TRP A 135 10.96 18.85 -8.25
C TRP A 135 11.13 20.03 -7.29
N GLY A 136 12.33 20.19 -6.73
CA GLY A 136 12.70 21.26 -5.79
C GLY A 136 11.91 21.27 -4.48
N SER A 137 10.95 20.35 -4.29
CA SER A 137 10.07 20.26 -3.13
C SER A 137 9.23 18.98 -3.17
N GLU A 138 9.28 18.16 -2.12
CA GLU A 138 8.41 16.99 -1.98
C GLU A 138 6.91 17.37 -1.99
N LYS A 139 6.54 18.52 -1.41
CA LYS A 139 5.16 19.03 -1.46
C LYS A 139 4.62 19.24 -2.88
N ALA A 140 5.47 19.48 -3.88
CA ALA A 140 5.02 19.57 -5.28
C ALA A 140 4.65 18.18 -5.85
N LYS A 141 5.38 17.12 -5.45
CA LYS A 141 5.04 15.73 -5.78
C LYS A 141 3.73 15.31 -5.15
N ILE A 142 3.58 15.57 -3.85
CA ILE A 142 2.35 15.28 -3.10
C ILE A 142 1.17 16.02 -3.73
N LEU A 143 1.36 17.28 -4.15
CA LEU A 143 0.33 18.02 -4.87
C LEU A 143 -0.08 17.33 -6.18
N LEU A 144 0.87 16.87 -6.99
CA LEU A 144 0.56 16.14 -8.21
C LEU A 144 -0.21 14.86 -7.90
N ALA A 145 0.30 14.05 -6.97
CA ALA A 145 -0.32 12.81 -6.52
C ALA A 145 -1.77 13.02 -6.09
N TYR A 146 -2.01 14.07 -5.29
CA TYR A 146 -3.35 14.43 -4.82
C TYR A 146 -4.29 14.83 -5.96
N LEU A 147 -3.80 15.65 -6.92
CA LEU A 147 -4.61 16.08 -8.06
C LEU A 147 -4.91 14.94 -9.05
N LEU A 148 -3.98 13.99 -9.22
CA LEU A 148 -4.20 12.78 -10.03
C LEU A 148 -5.25 11.88 -9.37
N TRP A 149 -5.16 11.69 -8.05
CA TRP A 149 -6.15 10.93 -7.28
C TRP A 149 -7.55 11.56 -7.35
N LYS A 150 -7.65 12.89 -7.20
CA LYS A 150 -8.93 13.62 -7.32
C LYS A 150 -9.50 13.60 -8.74
N GLY A 151 -8.67 13.37 -9.75
CA GLY A 151 -9.08 13.28 -11.15
C GLY A 151 -9.88 14.49 -11.61
N SER A 152 -11.01 14.24 -12.29
CA SER A 152 -11.87 15.27 -12.87
C SER A 152 -12.64 16.11 -11.84
N VAL A 153 -12.80 15.61 -10.60
CA VAL A 153 -13.41 16.37 -9.49
C VAL A 153 -12.49 17.53 -9.08
N GLY A 154 -11.17 17.29 -9.12
CA GLY A 154 -10.17 18.25 -8.67
C GLY A 154 -10.23 18.51 -7.16
N ALA A 155 -9.55 19.56 -6.73
CA ALA A 155 -9.51 19.99 -5.35
C ALA A 155 -9.52 21.51 -5.22
N THR A 156 -10.19 22.01 -4.19
CA THR A 156 -10.12 23.41 -3.78
C THR A 156 -8.77 23.73 -3.15
N ARG A 157 -8.46 25.03 -3.04
CA ARG A 157 -7.26 25.47 -2.30
C ARG A 157 -7.29 25.01 -0.84
N ALA A 158 -8.47 25.02 -0.20
CA ALA A 158 -8.61 24.62 1.20
C ALA A 158 -8.25 23.14 1.40
N GLU A 159 -8.83 22.25 0.57
CA GLU A 159 -8.50 20.81 0.59
C GLU A 159 -7.02 20.55 0.32
N ILE A 160 -6.43 21.24 -0.66
CA ILE A 160 -5.00 21.13 -0.95
C ILE A 160 -4.17 21.57 0.26
N SER A 161 -4.54 22.68 0.89
CA SER A 161 -3.81 23.21 2.05
C SER A 161 -3.85 22.24 3.23
N GLU A 162 -5.01 21.65 3.50
CA GLU A 162 -5.20 20.67 4.58
C GLU A 162 -4.33 19.42 4.39
N VAL A 163 -4.26 18.89 3.17
CA VAL A 163 -3.45 17.70 2.87
C VAL A 163 -1.95 18.00 2.86
N LEU A 164 -1.54 19.15 2.32
CA LEU A 164 -0.11 19.48 2.20
C LEU A 164 0.48 20.06 3.49
N TRP A 165 -0.30 20.79 4.27
CA TRP A 165 0.14 21.49 5.48
C TRP A 165 -0.89 21.32 6.60
N PRO A 166 -1.08 20.09 7.12
CA PRO A 166 -2.09 19.80 8.15
C PRO A 166 -1.89 20.61 9.44
N ASP A 167 -0.65 21.03 9.72
CA ASP A 167 -0.29 21.79 10.92
C ASP A 167 -0.49 23.32 10.78
N ARG A 168 -1.12 23.81 9.71
CA ARG A 168 -1.27 25.24 9.43
C ARG A 168 -2.70 25.60 9.05
N PHE A 169 -3.16 26.78 9.49
CA PHE A 169 -4.43 27.32 9.03
C PHE A 169 -4.38 27.70 7.55
N VAL A 170 -5.51 27.57 6.85
CA VAL A 170 -5.60 27.79 5.41
C VAL A 170 -5.16 29.21 5.02
N GLU A 171 -5.46 30.20 5.84
CA GLU A 171 -5.11 31.61 5.66
C GLU A 171 -3.59 31.82 5.62
N GLU A 172 -2.84 31.03 6.39
CA GLU A 172 -1.37 31.10 6.51
C GLU A 172 -0.65 30.37 5.37
N THR A 173 -1.36 29.48 4.68
CA THR A 173 -0.78 28.67 3.60
C THR A 173 -0.85 29.32 2.22
N ALA A 174 -1.51 30.47 2.07
CA ALA A 174 -1.74 31.09 0.76
C ALA A 174 -0.44 31.31 -0.05
N ASN A 175 0.60 31.85 0.59
CA ASN A 175 1.89 32.08 -0.06
C ASN A 175 2.61 30.77 -0.42
N VAL A 176 2.62 29.82 0.51
CA VAL A 176 3.30 28.52 0.32
C VAL A 176 2.57 27.67 -0.74
N PHE A 177 1.24 27.76 -0.81
CA PHE A 177 0.41 27.19 -1.86
C PHE A 177 0.83 27.71 -3.24
N HIS A 178 0.92 29.03 -3.41
CA HIS A 178 1.30 29.61 -4.70
C HIS A 178 2.72 29.22 -5.13
N VAL A 179 3.67 29.18 -4.19
CA VAL A 179 5.03 28.72 -4.47
C VAL A 179 5.04 27.24 -4.89
N THR A 180 4.33 26.38 -4.17
CA THR A 180 4.26 24.94 -4.45
C THR A 180 3.57 24.66 -5.79
N MET A 181 2.47 25.34 -6.07
CA MET A 181 1.76 25.28 -7.34
C MET A 181 2.62 25.75 -8.52
N HIS A 182 3.38 26.84 -8.32
CA HIS A 182 4.31 27.34 -9.33
C HIS A 182 5.43 26.34 -9.61
N ARG A 183 6.01 25.71 -8.57
CA ARG A 183 6.99 24.63 -8.71
C ARG A 183 6.42 23.46 -9.50
N LEU A 184 5.24 22.96 -9.11
CA LEU A 184 4.58 21.87 -9.83
C LEU A 184 4.38 22.19 -11.31
N ARG A 185 3.87 23.38 -11.64
CA ARG A 185 3.69 23.80 -13.04
C ARG A 185 5.01 23.85 -13.82
N ARG A 186 6.08 24.36 -13.20
CA ARG A 186 7.42 24.38 -13.82
C ARG A 186 7.99 22.99 -14.02
N VAL A 187 7.74 22.09 -13.08
CA VAL A 187 8.16 20.68 -13.17
C VAL A 187 7.49 20.03 -14.37
N LEU A 188 6.18 20.15 -14.51
CA LEU A 188 5.45 19.49 -15.60
C LEU A 188 5.67 20.15 -16.97
N GLN A 189 5.99 21.45 -17.00
CA GLN A 189 6.16 22.19 -18.24
C GLN A 189 7.25 23.27 -18.08
N PRO A 190 8.54 22.90 -18.27
CA PRO A 190 9.65 23.83 -18.27
C PRO A 190 9.49 24.91 -19.35
N GLY A 191 9.78 26.17 -19.05
CA GLY A 191 9.67 27.29 -20.00
C GLY A 191 8.28 27.94 -20.11
N GLY A 192 7.25 27.38 -19.49
CA GLY A 192 5.96 28.04 -19.34
C GLY A 192 6.04 29.20 -18.35
N THR A 193 5.47 30.37 -18.69
CA THR A 193 5.18 31.40 -17.67
C THR A 193 4.14 30.80 -16.72
N GLY A 194 4.41 30.61 -15.43
CA GLY A 194 3.58 29.84 -14.47
C GLY A 194 2.09 30.24 -14.27
N LYS A 195 1.57 31.12 -15.13
CA LYS A 195 0.17 31.54 -15.29
C LYS A 195 -0.53 30.94 -16.54
N GLN A 196 0.10 30.07 -17.33
CA GLN A 196 -0.52 29.60 -18.58
C GLN A 196 -1.85 28.87 -18.33
N ARG A 197 -2.88 29.29 -19.08
CA ARG A 197 -4.20 28.63 -19.14
C ARG A 197 -4.15 27.23 -19.78
N ASN A 198 -3.05 26.90 -20.48
CA ASN A 198 -2.87 25.67 -21.27
C ASN A 198 -1.78 24.73 -20.69
N GLY A 199 -1.62 24.70 -19.37
CA GLY A 199 -0.70 23.77 -18.71
C GLY A 199 -1.37 22.50 -18.20
N TYR A 200 -0.56 21.54 -17.75
CA TYR A 200 -1.03 20.28 -17.14
C TYR A 200 -1.79 20.48 -15.82
N ILE A 201 -1.66 21.62 -15.15
CA ILE A 201 -2.46 21.96 -13.96
C ILE A 201 -3.33 23.18 -14.24
N GLN A 202 -4.65 22.97 -14.27
CA GLN A 202 -5.63 24.02 -14.52
C GLN A 202 -6.41 24.36 -13.25
N CYS A 203 -7.03 25.54 -13.25
CA CYS A 203 -7.97 25.95 -12.22
C CYS A 203 -9.27 26.45 -12.88
N LYS A 204 -10.39 25.77 -12.62
CA LYS A 204 -11.73 26.18 -13.06
C LYS A 204 -12.64 26.23 -11.84
N ARG A 205 -13.44 27.30 -11.70
CA ARG A 205 -14.40 27.46 -10.59
C ARG A 205 -13.79 27.17 -9.20
N LYS A 206 -12.59 27.70 -8.93
CA LYS A 206 -11.80 27.52 -7.69
C LYS A 206 -11.32 26.08 -7.41
N HIS A 207 -11.48 25.15 -8.34
CA HIS A 207 -10.96 23.79 -8.26
C HIS A 207 -9.74 23.65 -9.17
N TYR A 208 -8.69 23.05 -8.63
CA TYR A 208 -7.47 22.68 -9.33
C TYR A 208 -7.54 21.22 -9.73
N TYR A 209 -7.11 20.89 -10.94
CA TYR A 209 -7.11 19.51 -11.44
C TYR A 209 -5.95 19.30 -12.42
N PHE A 210 -5.58 18.04 -12.60
CA PHE A 210 -4.70 17.62 -13.68
C PHE A 210 -5.47 17.65 -15.00
N ASN A 211 -4.94 18.38 -15.98
CA ASN A 211 -5.55 18.58 -17.27
C ASN A 211 -5.30 17.38 -18.19
N ALA A 212 -6.22 16.42 -18.15
CA ALA A 212 -6.19 15.22 -18.99
C ALA A 212 -6.44 15.48 -20.48
N ASP A 213 -6.83 16.70 -20.88
CA ASP A 213 -7.03 17.04 -22.30
C ASP A 213 -5.70 17.24 -23.04
N LEU A 214 -4.59 17.45 -22.32
CA LEU A 214 -3.26 17.53 -22.93
C LEU A 214 -2.70 16.12 -23.17
N PRO A 215 -1.88 15.92 -24.22
CA PRO A 215 -1.23 14.63 -24.44
C PRO A 215 -0.43 14.20 -23.22
N HIS A 216 -0.78 13.03 -22.68
CA HIS A 216 -0.11 12.43 -21.53
C HIS A 216 -0.37 10.92 -21.53
N TRP A 217 0.43 10.20 -20.77
CA TRP A 217 0.20 8.80 -20.45
C TRP A 217 0.20 8.62 -18.94
N LEU A 218 -0.67 7.76 -18.45
CA LEU A 218 -0.80 7.43 -17.04
C LEU A 218 -0.88 5.90 -16.92
N ASP A 219 0.05 5.31 -16.18
CA ASP A 219 0.15 3.86 -16.03
C ASP A 219 -1.15 3.23 -15.52
N VAL A 220 -1.87 3.90 -14.61
CA VAL A 220 -3.14 3.42 -14.06
C VAL A 220 -4.22 3.26 -15.12
N THR A 221 -4.23 4.10 -16.15
CA THR A 221 -5.21 4.04 -17.23
C THR A 221 -4.96 2.81 -18.10
N THR A 222 -3.70 2.58 -18.50
CA THR A 222 -3.29 1.39 -19.25
C THR A 222 -3.48 0.12 -18.42
N PHE A 223 -3.08 0.13 -17.15
CA PHE A 223 -3.29 -0.99 -16.22
C PHE A 223 -4.76 -1.41 -16.16
N GLN A 224 -5.68 -0.46 -15.95
CA GLN A 224 -7.10 -0.76 -15.84
C GLN A 224 -7.72 -1.31 -17.14
N GLN A 225 -7.19 -0.92 -18.30
CA GLN A 225 -7.62 -1.45 -19.60
C GLN A 225 -7.11 -2.89 -19.77
N CYS A 226 -5.81 -3.08 -19.59
CA CYS A 226 -5.11 -4.34 -19.80
C CYS A 226 -5.55 -5.43 -18.81
N ILE A 227 -5.74 -5.11 -17.53
CA ILE A 227 -6.09 -6.10 -16.49
C ILE A 227 -7.50 -6.69 -16.69
N LYS A 228 -8.39 -5.96 -17.36
CA LYS A 228 -9.75 -6.41 -17.70
C LYS A 228 -9.80 -7.25 -18.98
N SER A 229 -8.73 -7.30 -19.74
CA SER A 229 -8.64 -8.10 -20.96
C SER A 229 -8.70 -9.59 -20.64
N ASN A 230 -9.17 -10.39 -21.60
CA ASN A 230 -9.09 -11.85 -21.56
C ASN A 230 -7.82 -12.38 -22.23
N HIS A 231 -7.05 -11.51 -22.87
CA HIS A 231 -5.82 -11.86 -23.55
C HIS A 231 -4.65 -11.85 -22.55
N LEU A 232 -3.94 -12.98 -22.41
CA LEU A 232 -2.87 -13.15 -21.41
C LEU A 232 -1.73 -12.14 -21.55
N PRO A 233 -1.24 -11.81 -22.76
CA PRO A 233 -0.24 -10.75 -22.93
C PRO A 233 -0.66 -9.40 -22.36
N ASP A 234 -1.94 -9.03 -22.48
CA ASP A 234 -2.43 -7.76 -21.93
C ASP A 234 -2.40 -7.79 -20.39
N ILE A 235 -2.83 -8.91 -19.80
CA ILE A 235 -2.77 -9.11 -18.34
C ILE A 235 -1.32 -9.06 -17.85
N ASN A 236 -0.39 -9.67 -18.58
CA ASN A 236 1.03 -9.61 -18.27
C ASN A 236 1.55 -8.17 -18.31
N ALA A 237 1.21 -7.41 -19.35
CA ALA A 237 1.56 -6.00 -19.46
C ALA A 237 0.99 -5.17 -18.28
N ALA A 238 -0.24 -5.46 -17.83
CA ALA A 238 -0.79 -4.82 -16.64
C ALA A 238 0.00 -5.16 -15.37
N VAL A 239 0.33 -6.43 -15.16
CA VAL A 239 1.13 -6.89 -14.01
C VAL A 239 2.50 -6.21 -14.00
N GLU A 240 3.15 -6.03 -15.14
CA GLU A 240 4.44 -5.33 -15.25
C GLU A 240 4.38 -3.83 -14.94
N LEU A 241 3.24 -3.18 -15.18
CA LEU A 241 3.04 -1.77 -14.81
C LEU A 241 2.97 -1.57 -13.29
N PHE A 242 2.53 -2.58 -12.55
CA PHE A 242 2.39 -2.52 -11.10
C PHE A 242 3.74 -2.75 -10.42
N ARG A 243 4.40 -1.67 -10.00
CA ARG A 243 5.72 -1.73 -9.34
C ARG A 243 5.65 -1.74 -7.81
N GLY A 244 4.45 -1.70 -7.27
CA GLY A 244 4.22 -1.53 -5.84
C GLY A 244 2.92 -0.80 -5.58
N PRO A 245 2.65 -0.47 -4.31
CA PRO A 245 1.41 0.16 -3.93
C PRO A 245 1.16 1.50 -4.64
N TYR A 246 -0.11 1.82 -4.87
CA TYR A 246 -0.50 3.09 -5.50
C TYR A 246 0.01 4.30 -4.70
N LEU A 247 0.76 5.19 -5.38
CA LEU A 247 1.38 6.39 -4.81
C LEU A 247 2.31 6.11 -3.62
N ASP A 248 3.05 5.02 -3.69
CA ASP A 248 3.99 4.61 -2.64
C ASP A 248 5.17 5.58 -2.47
N GLY A 249 5.83 5.52 -1.31
CA GLY A 249 7.06 6.29 -1.02
C GLY A 249 6.87 7.80 -0.85
N LEU A 250 5.64 8.30 -0.74
CA LEU A 250 5.36 9.70 -0.42
C LEU A 250 5.12 9.86 1.09
N THR A 251 5.70 10.89 1.71
CA THR A 251 5.60 11.15 3.17
C THR A 251 4.28 11.83 3.60
N TRP A 252 3.26 11.83 2.74
CA TRP A 252 1.95 12.39 3.06
C TRP A 252 1.12 11.47 3.94
N LEU A 253 0.30 12.07 4.81
CA LEU A 253 -0.82 11.37 5.44
C LEU A 253 -1.86 11.12 4.34
N LEU A 254 -1.85 9.89 3.81
CA LEU A 254 -2.82 9.43 2.82
C LEU A 254 -4.24 9.65 3.33
N PRO A 255 -5.10 10.41 2.62
CA PRO A 255 -6.53 10.41 2.90
C PRO A 255 -7.06 8.96 2.90
N PRO A 256 -7.97 8.58 3.82
CA PRO A 256 -8.51 7.22 3.88
C PRO A 256 -9.06 6.70 2.55
N GLU A 257 -9.55 7.59 1.69
CA GLU A 257 -10.08 7.26 0.37
C GLU A 257 -9.00 6.85 -0.65
N VAL A 258 -7.75 7.31 -0.48
CA VAL A 258 -6.62 6.88 -1.32
C VAL A 258 -6.28 5.42 -1.00
N GLU A 259 -6.38 5.02 0.27
CA GLU A 259 -6.19 3.63 0.68
C GLU A 259 -7.21 2.69 0.01
N ILE A 260 -8.46 3.13 -0.14
CA ILE A 260 -9.50 2.36 -0.84
C ILE A 260 -9.06 2.09 -2.29
N GLN A 261 -8.54 3.10 -2.98
CA GLN A 261 -8.02 2.93 -4.34
C GLN A 261 -6.77 2.04 -4.38
N ARG A 262 -5.85 2.21 -3.43
CA ARG A 262 -4.65 1.37 -3.31
C ARG A 262 -5.02 -0.10 -3.18
N ARG A 263 -5.95 -0.44 -2.27
CA ARG A 263 -6.46 -1.82 -2.11
C ARG A 263 -7.18 -2.32 -3.35
N HIS A 264 -7.92 -1.45 -4.04
CA HIS A 264 -8.55 -1.81 -5.30
C HIS A 264 -7.53 -2.22 -6.36
N PHE A 265 -6.47 -1.44 -6.56
CA PHE A 265 -5.42 -1.79 -7.52
C PHE A 265 -4.61 -3.02 -7.11
N GLU A 266 -4.28 -3.17 -5.82
CA GLU A 266 -3.63 -4.37 -5.29
C GLU A 266 -4.47 -5.63 -5.54
N ARG A 267 -5.78 -5.56 -5.34
CA ARG A 267 -6.69 -6.69 -5.62
C ARG A 267 -6.73 -7.05 -7.11
N LEU A 268 -6.78 -6.04 -7.99
CA LEU A 268 -6.74 -6.27 -9.44
C LEU A 268 -5.40 -6.89 -9.87
N TYR A 269 -4.30 -6.43 -9.28
CA TYR A 269 -2.97 -6.98 -9.54
C TYR A 269 -2.86 -8.45 -9.10
N VAL A 270 -3.32 -8.77 -7.87
CA VAL A 270 -3.38 -10.15 -7.36
C VAL A 270 -4.22 -11.06 -8.25
N ASP A 271 -5.38 -10.58 -8.72
CA ASP A 271 -6.21 -11.34 -9.67
C ASP A 271 -5.48 -11.60 -10.99
N GLY A 272 -4.79 -10.58 -11.53
CA GLY A 272 -3.93 -10.72 -12.70
C GLY A 272 -2.85 -11.78 -12.52
N LEU A 273 -2.11 -11.74 -11.41
CA LEU A 273 -1.11 -12.75 -11.06
C LEU A 273 -1.71 -14.16 -11.00
N ARG A 274 -2.88 -14.31 -10.36
CA ARG A 274 -3.57 -15.60 -10.25
C ARG A 274 -3.97 -16.13 -11.63
N ARG A 275 -4.47 -15.26 -12.53
CA ARG A 275 -4.83 -15.63 -13.90
C ARG A 275 -3.59 -16.03 -14.73
N LEU A 276 -2.49 -15.30 -14.63
CA LEU A 276 -1.24 -15.64 -15.31
C LEU A 276 -0.67 -16.95 -14.78
N ALA A 277 -0.64 -17.16 -13.47
CA ALA A 277 -0.18 -18.40 -12.85
C ALA A 277 -0.96 -19.62 -13.34
N ALA A 278 -2.28 -19.48 -13.53
CA ALA A 278 -3.15 -20.56 -14.00
C ALA A 278 -2.96 -20.94 -15.48
N HIS A 279 -2.40 -20.04 -16.29
CA HIS A 279 -2.19 -20.24 -17.74
C HIS A 279 -0.71 -20.33 -18.13
N THR A 280 0.18 -20.37 -17.15
CA THR A 280 1.61 -20.58 -17.35
C THR A 280 2.05 -21.82 -16.61
N GLU A 281 3.21 -22.34 -17.00
CA GLU A 281 3.78 -23.54 -16.39
C GLU A 281 5.21 -23.29 -15.90
N GLY A 282 5.71 -24.24 -15.11
CA GLY A 282 7.10 -24.22 -14.65
C GLY A 282 7.41 -22.99 -13.81
N GLN A 283 8.58 -22.40 -14.09
CA GLN A 283 9.12 -21.30 -13.30
C GLN A 283 8.30 -20.01 -13.42
N GLN A 284 7.62 -19.79 -14.55
CA GLN A 284 6.80 -18.59 -14.73
C GLN A 284 5.59 -18.60 -13.81
N SER A 285 4.89 -19.74 -13.72
CA SER A 285 3.76 -19.91 -12.80
C SER A 285 4.20 -19.70 -11.35
N VAL A 286 5.35 -20.30 -10.97
CA VAL A 286 5.93 -20.12 -9.63
C VAL A 286 6.21 -18.65 -9.33
N ALA A 287 6.85 -17.92 -10.26
CA ALA A 287 7.16 -16.50 -10.07
C ALA A 287 5.91 -15.63 -9.84
N TYR A 288 4.81 -15.90 -10.55
CA TYR A 288 3.55 -15.17 -10.32
C TYR A 288 2.92 -15.48 -8.97
N LEU A 289 2.95 -16.75 -8.55
CA LEU A 289 2.43 -17.18 -7.25
C LEU A 289 3.26 -16.61 -6.09
N GLU A 290 4.59 -16.57 -6.23
CA GLU A 290 5.46 -15.94 -5.24
C GLU A 290 5.17 -14.43 -5.12
N LYS A 291 5.02 -13.72 -6.24
CA LYS A 291 4.60 -12.31 -6.22
C LYS A 291 3.24 -12.11 -5.55
N LEU A 292 2.30 -13.04 -5.72
CA LEU A 292 0.99 -12.99 -5.09
C LEU A 292 1.13 -13.11 -3.58
N LEU A 293 1.93 -14.06 -3.11
CA LEU A 293 2.15 -14.32 -1.69
C LEU A 293 2.89 -13.19 -0.96
N LEU A 294 3.61 -12.31 -1.67
CA LEU A 294 4.13 -11.06 -1.09
C LEU A 294 3.01 -10.10 -0.67
N ILE A 295 1.85 -10.18 -1.32
CA ILE A 295 0.70 -9.31 -1.06
C ILE A 295 -0.33 -9.99 -0.16
N GLU A 296 -0.61 -11.27 -0.40
CA GLU A 296 -1.51 -12.10 0.39
C GLU A 296 -0.71 -13.28 0.99
N PRO A 297 0.07 -13.06 2.08
CA PRO A 297 0.98 -14.07 2.64
C PRO A 297 0.31 -15.33 3.18
N THR A 298 -1.01 -15.33 3.30
CA THR A 298 -1.83 -16.45 3.78
C THR A 298 -2.71 -17.04 2.68
N ASP A 299 -2.53 -16.67 1.41
CA ASP A 299 -3.34 -17.21 0.30
C ASP A 299 -3.12 -18.72 0.13
N GLU A 300 -4.13 -19.47 0.55
CA GLU A 300 -4.13 -20.92 0.53
C GLU A 300 -4.05 -21.50 -0.88
N ALA A 301 -4.74 -20.90 -1.84
CA ALA A 301 -4.80 -21.40 -3.20
C ALA A 301 -3.42 -21.29 -3.87
N ALA A 302 -2.69 -20.21 -3.61
CA ALA A 302 -1.37 -19.95 -4.13
C ALA A 302 -0.33 -20.91 -3.53
N TYR A 303 -0.31 -21.10 -2.21
CA TYR A 303 0.57 -22.12 -1.61
C TYR A 303 0.23 -23.53 -2.08
N SER A 304 -1.06 -23.87 -2.17
CA SER A 304 -1.49 -25.18 -2.66
C SER A 304 -1.00 -25.43 -4.09
N ALA A 305 -1.13 -24.44 -4.96
CA ALA A 305 -0.65 -24.51 -6.34
C ALA A 305 0.89 -24.67 -6.41
N LEU A 306 1.65 -23.92 -5.60
CA LEU A 306 3.11 -24.06 -5.51
C LEU A 306 3.52 -25.46 -5.05
N VAL A 307 2.95 -25.92 -3.92
CA VAL A 307 3.28 -27.22 -3.33
C VAL A 307 2.95 -28.36 -4.29
N LEU A 308 1.74 -28.39 -4.85
CA LEU A 308 1.33 -29.42 -5.81
C LEU A 308 2.20 -29.36 -7.09
N GLY A 309 2.52 -28.15 -7.56
CA GLY A 309 3.39 -27.94 -8.71
C GLY A 309 4.82 -28.45 -8.49
N HIS A 310 5.39 -28.29 -7.29
CA HIS A 310 6.71 -28.82 -6.96
C HIS A 310 6.70 -30.34 -6.77
N LEU A 311 5.65 -30.89 -6.13
CA LEU A 311 5.48 -32.34 -5.98
C LEU A 311 5.36 -33.06 -7.33
N ALA A 312 4.58 -32.50 -8.26
CA ALA A 312 4.44 -33.06 -9.61
C ALA A 312 5.78 -33.12 -10.37
N ARG A 313 6.72 -32.23 -10.04
CA ARG A 313 8.08 -32.17 -10.61
C ARG A 313 9.12 -32.94 -9.81
N GLY A 314 8.71 -33.66 -8.76
CA GLY A 314 9.60 -34.40 -7.87
C GLY A 314 10.45 -33.53 -6.92
N ARG A 315 10.21 -32.22 -6.86
CA ARG A 315 10.94 -31.25 -6.02
C ARG A 315 10.33 -31.18 -4.62
N ARG A 316 10.43 -32.29 -3.87
CA ARG A 316 9.87 -32.38 -2.50
C ARG A 316 10.50 -31.40 -1.51
N ASP A 317 11.78 -31.09 -1.70
CA ASP A 317 12.53 -30.08 -0.96
C ASP A 317 11.85 -28.71 -1.02
N LEU A 318 11.51 -28.23 -2.21
CA LEU A 318 10.83 -26.95 -2.41
C LEU A 318 9.39 -26.98 -1.87
N ALA A 319 8.68 -28.09 -2.06
CA ALA A 319 7.34 -28.28 -1.50
C ALA A 319 7.34 -28.15 0.04
N GLN A 320 8.32 -28.74 0.73
CA GLN A 320 8.48 -28.60 2.18
C GLN A 320 8.82 -27.17 2.60
N GLN A 321 9.68 -26.48 1.84
CA GLN A 321 10.00 -25.08 2.11
C GLN A 321 8.76 -24.17 2.02
N HIS A 322 7.92 -24.34 0.99
CA HIS A 322 6.69 -23.55 0.86
C HIS A 322 5.67 -23.86 1.95
N ILE A 323 5.56 -25.12 2.41
CA ILE A 323 4.72 -25.46 3.57
C ILE A 323 5.22 -24.76 4.84
N ALA A 324 6.53 -24.79 5.10
CA ALA A 324 7.10 -24.13 6.27
C ALA A 324 6.86 -22.61 6.24
N ARG A 325 7.05 -21.97 5.07
CA ARG A 325 6.74 -20.54 4.88
C ARG A 325 5.26 -20.25 5.13
N TRP A 326 4.36 -21.10 4.64
CA TRP A 326 2.93 -20.95 4.85
C TRP A 326 2.54 -21.06 6.33
N GLN A 327 3.10 -22.04 7.06
CA GLN A 327 2.88 -22.16 8.50
C GLN A 327 3.32 -20.92 9.26
N GLN A 328 4.51 -20.41 8.93
CA GLN A 328 5.02 -19.18 9.54
C GLN A 328 4.08 -18.00 9.28
N ALA A 329 3.58 -17.85 8.05
CA ALA A 329 2.62 -16.80 7.71
C ALA A 329 1.28 -16.96 8.46
N LEU A 330 0.74 -18.18 8.57
CA LEU A 330 -0.50 -18.41 9.32
C LEU A 330 -0.34 -18.09 10.81
N ILE A 331 0.79 -18.43 11.42
CA ILE A 331 1.09 -18.10 12.82
C ILE A 331 1.15 -16.58 13.00
N GLU A 332 1.85 -15.88 12.12
CA GLU A 332 2.01 -14.42 12.23
C GLU A 332 0.72 -13.64 12.00
N PHE A 333 -0.12 -14.12 11.09
CA PHE A 333 -1.39 -13.46 10.74
C PHE A 333 -2.61 -14.09 11.43
N GLU A 334 -2.41 -14.88 12.49
CA GLU A 334 -3.45 -15.56 13.28
C GLU A 334 -4.47 -16.36 12.45
N GLY A 335 -4.02 -16.97 11.35
CA GLY A 335 -4.83 -17.77 10.44
C GLY A 335 -4.94 -19.24 10.89
N GLU A 336 -6.08 -19.87 10.58
CA GLU A 336 -6.27 -21.30 10.81
C GLU A 336 -5.96 -22.14 9.55
N LEU A 337 -5.44 -23.35 9.76
CA LEU A 337 -5.22 -24.30 8.68
C LEU A 337 -6.55 -24.89 8.20
N SER A 338 -6.88 -24.70 6.93
CA SER A 338 -8.02 -25.36 6.30
C SER A 338 -7.84 -26.89 6.22
N PRO A 339 -8.94 -27.67 6.17
CA PRO A 339 -8.89 -29.12 5.95
C PRO A 339 -8.22 -29.55 4.64
N GLY A 340 -8.27 -28.72 3.59
CA GLY A 340 -7.59 -28.98 2.32
C GLY A 340 -6.07 -29.05 2.46
N ILE A 341 -5.54 -28.20 3.34
CA ILE A 341 -4.10 -28.10 3.65
C ILE A 341 -3.59 -29.37 4.32
N GLN A 342 -4.35 -29.91 5.28
CA GLN A 342 -3.97 -31.14 6.00
C GLN A 342 -3.81 -32.34 5.05
N SER A 343 -4.60 -32.38 3.98
CA SER A 343 -4.51 -33.42 2.94
C SER A 343 -3.26 -33.27 2.07
N ILE A 344 -2.91 -32.04 1.68
CA ILE A 344 -1.69 -31.75 0.93
C ILE A 344 -0.45 -32.06 1.78
N TRP A 345 -0.49 -31.71 3.06
CA TRP A 345 0.58 -31.99 4.01
C TRP A 345 0.89 -33.49 4.13
N LYS A 346 -0.15 -34.34 4.28
CA LYS A 346 0.02 -35.80 4.28
C LYS A 346 0.69 -36.34 3.02
N LYS A 347 0.54 -35.67 1.86
CA LYS A 347 1.21 -36.06 0.62
C LYS A 347 2.68 -35.66 0.59
N VAL A 348 3.06 -34.56 1.25
CA VAL A 348 4.46 -34.10 1.34
C VAL A 348 5.25 -34.88 2.38
N ASP A 349 4.65 -35.15 3.55
CA ASP A 349 5.27 -35.87 4.68
C ASP A 349 5.31 -37.41 4.48
N GLY A 350 4.99 -37.90 3.29
CA GLY A 350 5.01 -39.31 2.93
C GLY A 350 6.41 -39.94 2.89
N LYS A 351 6.96 -40.23 4.08
CA LYS A 351 7.86 -41.32 4.51
C LYS A 351 7.69 -41.45 6.04
N ASN A 352 7.32 -42.57 6.68
CA ASN A 352 7.59 -43.98 6.45
C ASN A 352 6.44 -44.87 6.94
N GLY A 353 6.09 -45.89 6.16
CA GLY A 353 5.10 -46.91 6.56
C GLY A 353 5.09 -48.12 5.62
N HIS A 354 6.26 -48.62 5.24
CA HIS A 354 6.46 -50.01 4.83
C HIS A 354 7.78 -50.51 5.40
#